data_AF-Q5BZW2-F1
#
_entry.id   AF-Q5BZW2-F1
#
_cell.length_a   1.000
_cell.length_b   1.000
_cell.length_c   1.000
_cell.angle_alpha   90.00
_cell.angle_beta   90.00
_cell.angle_gamma   90.00
#
_symmetry.space_group_name_H-M   'P 1'
#
loop_
_entity.id
_entity.type
_entity.pdbx_description
1 polymer ?
#
loop_
_entity_poly.entity_id
_entity_poly.type
_entity_poly.pdbx_seq_one_letter_code
_entity_poly.pdbx_strand_id
1 'polypeptide(L)'
;MKSFQEEIRKDYAVFPEKVFEKIVKFSEELKELSDKSQSNAKNISCVKPENINPEDVTNLENSIKNYQSALVDFNIFNSQKSYLNALKENLENLAKNHGEE
;
A
#
# COMPACT_ATOMS: atom_id res chain seq x y z
N MET A 1 -15.40 -7.33 0.80
CA MET A 1 -14.53 -6.47 -0.02
C MET A 1 -14.94 -5.04 0.27
N LYS A 2 -14.05 -4.19 0.80
CA LYS A 2 -14.41 -2.78 1.08
C LYS A 2 -14.73 -2.09 -0.24
N SER A 3 -15.71 -1.19 -0.25
CA SER A 3 -16.04 -0.50 -1.49
C SER A 3 -14.87 0.43 -1.86
N PHE A 4 -14.57 0.59 -3.16
CA PHE A 4 -13.53 1.51 -3.64
C PHE A 4 -13.70 2.92 -3.06
N GLN A 5 -14.96 3.34 -2.88
CA GLN A 5 -15.33 4.60 -2.27
C GLN A 5 -14.96 4.67 -0.78
N GLU A 6 -15.10 3.58 -0.03
CA GLU A 6 -14.68 3.49 1.38
C GLU A 6 -13.16 3.57 1.53
N GLU A 7 -12.40 3.07 0.56
CA GLU A 7 -10.94 3.19 0.55
C GLU A 7 -10.51 4.63 0.29
N ILE A 8 -11.06 5.28 -0.75
CA ILE A 8 -10.81 6.70 -1.01
C ILE A 8 -11.25 7.55 0.19
N ARG A 9 -12.36 7.22 0.87
CA ARG A 9 -12.85 8.02 2.00
C ARG A 9 -11.88 8.03 3.18
N LYS A 10 -11.07 6.99 3.39
CA LYS A 10 -10.06 6.99 4.46
C LYS A 10 -8.95 8.01 4.20
N ASP A 11 -8.50 8.09 2.95
CA ASP A 11 -7.37 8.95 2.58
C ASP A 11 -7.80 10.41 2.41
N TYR A 12 -9.08 10.64 2.09
CA TYR A 12 -9.64 11.96 1.80
C TYR A 12 -10.75 12.39 2.77
N ALA A 13 -10.76 11.83 4.00
CA ALA A 13 -11.78 12.09 5.02
C ALA A 13 -11.92 13.58 5.42
N VAL A 14 -10.85 14.36 5.26
CA VAL A 14 -10.75 15.76 5.67
C VAL A 14 -11.45 16.71 4.66
N PHE A 15 -11.76 16.24 3.46
CA PHE A 15 -12.34 17.08 2.42
C PHE A 15 -13.87 17.22 2.55
N PRO A 16 -14.43 18.42 2.29
CA PRO A 16 -15.87 18.62 2.22
C PRO A 16 -16.52 17.66 1.22
N GLU A 17 -17.78 17.28 1.46
CA GLU A 17 -18.47 16.26 0.66
C GLU A 17 -18.48 16.56 -0.84
N LYS A 18 -18.72 17.81 -1.23
CA LYS A 18 -18.67 18.25 -2.64
C LYS A 18 -17.30 18.08 -3.30
N VAL A 19 -16.23 18.13 -2.52
CA VAL A 19 -14.86 17.90 -3.01
C VAL A 19 -14.60 16.40 -3.10
N PHE A 20 -15.07 15.64 -2.10
CA PHE A 20 -15.00 14.19 -2.11
C PHE A 20 -15.75 13.56 -3.29
N GLU A 21 -16.96 14.00 -3.59
CA GLU A 21 -17.74 13.57 -4.75
C GLU A 21 -16.98 13.78 -6.07
N LYS A 22 -16.27 14.91 -6.20
CA LYS A 22 -15.41 15.17 -7.37
C LYS A 22 -14.22 14.23 -7.43
N ILE A 23 -13.57 13.95 -6.29
CA ILE A 23 -12.44 13.01 -6.20
C ILE A 23 -12.91 11.61 -6.62
N VAL A 24 -14.06 11.15 -6.14
CA VAL A 24 -14.63 9.85 -6.52
C VAL A 24 -14.89 9.80 -8.02
N LYS A 25 -15.56 10.81 -8.59
CA LYS A 25 -15.86 10.90 -10.02
C LYS A 25 -14.60 10.81 -10.89
N PHE A 26 -13.55 11.57 -10.55
CA PHE A 26 -12.28 11.51 -11.29
C PHE A 26 -11.58 10.16 -11.14
N SER A 27 -11.69 9.54 -9.97
CA SER A 27 -11.10 8.21 -9.73
C SER A 27 -11.78 7.13 -10.58
N GLU A 28 -13.10 7.22 -10.76
CA GLU A 28 -13.85 6.35 -11.66
C GLU A 28 -13.48 6.57 -13.13
N GLU A 29 -13.39 7.83 -13.58
CA GLU A 29 -12.97 8.17 -14.94
C GLU A 29 -11.55 7.67 -15.25
N LEU A 30 -10.62 7.78 -14.29
CA LEU A 30 -9.26 7.25 -14.42
C LEU A 30 -9.25 5.72 -14.49
N LYS A 31 -10.10 5.06 -13.70
CA LYS A 31 -10.24 3.61 -13.72
C LYS A 31 -10.75 3.12 -15.07
N GLU A 32 -11.79 3.75 -15.61
CA GLU A 32 -12.31 3.42 -16.94
C GLU A 32 -11.25 3.60 -18.04
N LEU A 33 -10.47 4.69 -17.97
CA LEU A 33 -9.36 4.93 -18.90
C LEU A 33 -8.26 3.87 -18.77
N SER A 34 -7.92 3.47 -17.55
CA SER A 34 -6.95 2.40 -17.28
C SER A 34 -7.44 1.07 -17.84
N ASP A 35 -8.67 0.67 -17.52
CA ASP A 35 -9.29 -0.59 -17.96
C ASP A 35 -9.40 -0.63 -19.50
N LYS A 36 -9.75 0.52 -20.12
CA LYS A 36 -9.75 0.68 -21.58
C LYS A 36 -8.34 0.58 -22.17
N SER A 37 -7.34 1.13 -21.50
CA SER A 37 -5.95 1.07 -21.97
C SER A 37 -5.39 -0.34 -21.85
N GLN A 38 -5.73 -1.07 -20.78
CA GLN A 38 -5.36 -2.47 -20.59
C GLN A 38 -6.08 -3.41 -21.56
N SER A 39 -7.36 -3.18 -21.84
CA SER A 39 -8.11 -3.98 -22.83
C SER A 39 -7.66 -3.74 -24.27
N ASN A 40 -7.21 -2.53 -24.59
CA ASN A 40 -6.63 -2.20 -25.90
C ASN A 40 -5.11 -2.46 -25.99
N ALA A 41 -4.46 -2.74 -24.86
CA ALA A 41 -3.09 -3.23 -24.88
C ALA A 41 -3.14 -4.60 -25.56
N LYS A 42 -2.62 -4.68 -26.79
CA LYS A 42 -2.20 -5.97 -27.35
C LYS A 42 -1.32 -6.62 -26.29
N ASN A 43 -1.38 -7.94 -26.13
CA ASN A 43 -0.37 -8.70 -25.39
C ASN A 43 0.98 -8.53 -26.11
N ILE A 44 1.58 -7.35 -26.00
CA ILE A 44 2.95 -7.09 -26.33
C ILE A 44 3.68 -7.79 -25.19
N SER A 45 4.10 -9.03 -25.46
CA SER A 45 5.22 -9.60 -24.73
C SER A 45 6.27 -8.50 -24.66
N CYS A 46 6.68 -8.11 -23.45
CA CYS A 46 7.80 -7.20 -23.29
C CYS A 46 9.02 -7.93 -23.85
N VAL A 47 9.28 -7.77 -25.15
CA VAL A 47 10.49 -8.25 -25.78
C VAL A 47 11.60 -7.44 -25.14
N LYS A 48 12.53 -8.11 -24.44
CA LYS A 48 13.74 -7.47 -23.91
C LYS A 48 14.38 -6.71 -25.08
N PRO A 49 14.50 -5.37 -25.01
CA PRO A 49 15.15 -4.61 -26.07
C PRO A 49 16.60 -5.11 -26.22
N GLU A 50 17.03 -5.39 -27.44
CA GLU A 50 18.35 -5.98 -27.73
C GLU A 50 19.52 -5.11 -27.24
N ASN A 51 19.29 -3.82 -27.02
CA ASN A 51 20.30 -2.82 -26.66
C ASN A 51 20.36 -2.45 -25.17
N ILE A 52 19.72 -3.19 -24.26
CA ILE A 52 19.88 -2.91 -22.83
C ILE A 52 21.22 -3.47 -22.34
N ASN A 53 22.04 -2.62 -21.72
CA ASN A 53 23.28 -3.03 -21.07
C ASN A 53 22.98 -4.12 -20.01
N PRO A 54 23.61 -5.31 -20.08
CA PRO A 54 23.43 -6.37 -19.09
C PRO A 54 23.64 -5.90 -17.65
N GLU A 55 24.55 -4.97 -17.42
CA GLU A 55 24.84 -4.42 -16.09
C GLU A 55 23.67 -3.63 -15.52
N ASP A 56 22.95 -2.86 -16.36
CA ASP A 56 21.74 -2.14 -15.94
C ASP A 56 20.62 -3.10 -15.52
N VAL A 57 20.49 -4.23 -16.23
CA VAL A 57 19.52 -5.27 -15.88
C VAL A 57 19.88 -5.89 -14.53
N THR A 58 21.14 -6.27 -14.33
CA THR A 58 21.60 -6.84 -13.06
C THR A 58 21.44 -5.86 -11.89
N ASN A 59 21.77 -4.58 -12.10
CA ASN A 59 21.60 -3.55 -11.08
C ASN A 59 20.12 -3.34 -10.71
N LEU A 60 19.23 -3.36 -11.71
CA LEU A 60 17.79 -3.26 -11.47
C LEU A 60 17.26 -4.48 -10.71
N GLU A 61 17.64 -5.70 -11.11
CA GLU A 61 17.24 -6.93 -10.42
C GLU A 61 17.71 -6.97 -8.97
N ASN A 62 18.96 -6.55 -8.71
CA ASN A 62 19.50 -6.45 -7.36
C ASN A 62 18.75 -5.40 -6.54
N SER A 63 18.43 -4.25 -7.14
CA SER A 63 17.66 -3.20 -6.49
C SER A 63 16.25 -3.70 -6.10
N ILE A 64 15.57 -4.41 -7.01
CA ILE A 64 14.25 -5.01 -6.75
C ILE A 64 14.34 -6.00 -5.58
N LYS A 65 15.32 -6.90 -5.59
CA LYS A 65 15.53 -7.87 -4.49
C LYS A 65 15.75 -7.16 -3.16
N ASN A 66 16.60 -6.12 -3.14
CA ASN A 66 16.86 -5.34 -1.92
C ASN A 66 15.60 -4.67 -1.39
N TYR A 67 14.78 -4.07 -2.25
CA TYR A 67 13.50 -3.47 -1.84
C TYR A 67 12.52 -4.50 -1.31
N GLN A 68 12.44 -5.69 -1.93
CA GLN A 68 11.59 -6.78 -1.44
C GLN A 68 12.02 -7.26 -0.05
N SER A 69 13.33 -7.44 0.17
CA SER A 69 13.86 -7.80 1.48
C SER A 69 13.57 -6.72 2.53
N ALA A 70 13.82 -5.45 2.22
CA ALA A 70 13.54 -4.34 3.13
C ALA A 70 12.04 -4.26 3.51
N LEU A 71 11.15 -4.58 2.58
CA LEU A 71 9.70 -4.59 2.82
C LEU A 71 9.29 -5.73 3.77
N VAL A 72 9.93 -6.90 3.68
CA VAL A 72 9.76 -7.99 4.64
C VAL A 72 10.24 -7.58 6.03
N ASP A 73 11.44 -6.99 6.13
CA ASP A 73 12.00 -6.54 7.41
C ASP A 73 11.13 -5.47 8.07
N PHE A 74 10.62 -4.53 7.29
CA PHE A 74 9.70 -3.50 7.76
C PHE A 74 8.39 -4.10 8.32
N ASN A 75 7.85 -5.13 7.65
CA ASN A 75 6.65 -5.81 8.12
C ASN A 75 6.89 -6.57 9.43
N ILE A 76 8.06 -7.21 9.57
CA ILE A 76 8.46 -7.88 10.83
C ILE A 76 8.55 -6.84 11.94
N PHE A 77 9.25 -5.73 11.71
CA PHE A 77 9.39 -4.66 12.68
C PHE A 77 8.04 -4.09 13.14
N ASN A 78 7.14 -3.81 12.19
CA ASN A 78 5.80 -3.32 12.53
C ASN A 78 5.00 -4.33 13.35
N SER A 79 5.13 -5.62 13.06
CA SER A 79 4.46 -6.68 13.81
C SER A 79 4.98 -6.76 15.24
N GLN A 80 6.30 -6.70 15.44
CA GLN A 80 6.93 -6.66 16.77
C GLN A 80 6.50 -5.41 17.56
N LYS A 81 6.49 -4.25 16.91
CA LYS A 81 6.04 -2.99 17.53
C LYS A 81 4.58 -3.08 17.97
N SER A 82 3.71 -3.63 17.12
CA SER A 82 2.29 -3.81 17.45
C SER A 82 2.11 -4.73 18.66
N TYR A 83 2.83 -5.85 18.69
CA TYR A 83 2.82 -6.77 19.83
C TYR A 83 3.28 -6.10 21.14
N LEU A 84 4.38 -5.36 21.10
CA LEU A 84 4.90 -4.65 22.28
C LEU A 84 3.93 -3.58 22.79
N ASN A 85 3.26 -2.86 21.88
CA ASN A 85 2.24 -1.88 22.26
C ASN A 85 1.04 -2.56 22.95
N ALA A 86 0.55 -3.68 22.40
CA ALA A 86 -0.55 -4.44 23.01
C ALA A 86 -0.16 -5.00 24.40
N LEU A 87 1.07 -5.50 24.54
CA LEU A 87 1.58 -5.97 25.82
C LEU A 87 1.63 -4.83 26.86
N LYS A 88 2.11 -3.66 26.45
CA LYS A 88 2.17 -2.47 27.29
C LYS A 88 0.77 -2.06 27.76
N GLU A 89 -0.20 -1.96 26.86
CA GLU A 89 -1.59 -1.63 27.22
C GLU A 89 -2.19 -2.64 28.21
N ASN A 90 -1.95 -3.94 27.99
CA ASN A 90 -2.40 -4.98 28.91
C ASN A 90 -1.79 -4.83 30.30
N LEU A 91 -0.48 -4.55 30.39
CA LEU A 91 0.20 -4.33 31.66
C LEU A 91 -0.30 -3.08 32.38
N GLU A 92 -0.52 -1.97 31.65
CA GLU A 92 -1.08 -0.74 32.21
C GLU A 92 -2.50 -0.95 32.75
N ASN A 93 -3.34 -1.72 32.04
CA ASN A 93 -4.67 -2.07 32.51
C ASN A 93 -4.64 -2.96 33.76
N LEU A 94 -3.72 -3.93 33.80
CA LEU A 94 -3.56 -4.83 34.93
C LEU A 94 -3.07 -4.10 36.18
N ALA A 95 -2.14 -3.15 36.02
CA ALA A 95 -1.67 -2.28 37.09
C ALA A 95 -2.77 -1.35 37.63
N LYS A 96 -3.64 -0.81 36.76
CA LYS A 96 -4.79 0.00 37.20
C LYS A 96 -5.81 -0.81 37.98
N ASN A 97 -6.13 -2.02 37.53
CA ASN A 97 -7.09 -2.90 38.21
C ASN A 97 -6.58 -3.39 39.58
N HIS A 98 -5.27 -3.46 39.81
CA HIS A 98 -4.69 -3.77 41.12
C HIS A 98 -4.46 -2.56 42.03
N GLY A 99 -4.70 -1.34 41.56
CA GLY A 99 -4.59 -0.11 42.37
C GLY A 99 -5.91 0.36 42.99
N GLU A 100 -7.03 -0.33 42.71
CA GLU A 100 -8.37 0.00 43.21
C GLU A 100 -8.85 -0.93 44.36
N GLU A 101 -7.98 -1.78 44.90
CA GLU A 101 -8.18 -2.50 46.19
C GLU A 101 -7.54 -1.75 47.36
#